data_AF-S6SGM6-F1
#
_entry.id   AF-S6SGM6-F1
#
_cell.length_a   1.000
_cell.length_b   1.000
_cell.length_c   1.000
_cell.angle_alpha   90.00
_cell.angle_beta   90.00
_cell.angle_gamma   90.00
#
_symmetry.space_group_name_H-M   'P 1'
#
loop_
_entity.id
_entity.type
_entity.pdbx_description
1 polymer ?
#
loop_
_entity_poly.entity_id
_entity_poly.type
_entity_poly.pdbx_seq_one_letter_code
_entity_poly.pdbx_strand_id
1 'polypeptide(L)' 'MTKRPQNAASWSDTIKARKAHLETLLKTINAAPGRTIQIQALTIKAIKAELAHIESQLKRRK' A
#
# COMPACT_ATOMS: atom_id res chain seq x y z
N MET A 1 -12.09 -28.92 21.90
CA MET A 1 -11.60 -27.52 21.75
C MET A 1 -11.08 -27.32 20.34
N THR A 2 -11.87 -26.76 19.44
CA THR A 2 -11.43 -26.41 18.08
C THR A 2 -10.75 -25.05 18.10
N LYS A 3 -9.41 -25.02 18.04
CA LYS A 3 -8.64 -23.78 17.89
C LYS A 3 -9.08 -23.08 16.61
N ARG A 4 -9.65 -21.87 16.72
CA ARG A 4 -9.92 -21.02 15.54
C ARG A 4 -8.57 -20.71 14.88
N PRO A 5 -8.45 -20.79 13.54
CA PRO A 5 -7.22 -20.41 12.88
C PRO A 5 -6.92 -18.94 13.23
N GLN A 6 -5.77 -18.68 13.85
CA GLN A 6 -5.28 -17.34 14.22
C GLN A 6 -4.81 -16.55 12.97
N ASN A 7 -5.43 -16.80 11.81
CA ASN A 7 -5.00 -16.32 10.50
C ASN A 7 -5.66 -15.00 10.07
N ALA A 8 -6.53 -14.42 10.91
CA ALA A 8 -7.03 -13.08 10.67
C ALA A 8 -5.98 -12.08 11.19
N ALA A 9 -5.03 -11.69 10.33
CA ALA A 9 -4.26 -10.47 10.57
C ALA A 9 -5.25 -9.34 10.94
N SER A 10 -4.96 -8.58 11.99
CA SER A 10 -5.88 -7.51 12.38
C SER A 10 -6.03 -6.55 11.19
N TRP A 11 -7.20 -5.93 11.04
CA TRP A 11 -7.42 -4.96 9.95
C TRP A 11 -6.31 -3.89 9.91
N SER A 12 -5.81 -3.48 11.09
CA SER A 12 -4.67 -2.58 11.22
C SER A 12 -3.40 -3.16 10.58
N ASP A 13 -3.10 -4.44 10.85
CA ASP A 13 -1.92 -5.11 10.30
C ASP A 13 -2.03 -5.28 8.78
N THR A 14 -3.23 -5.61 8.27
CA THR A 14 -3.49 -5.67 6.82
C THR A 14 -3.27 -4.32 6.14
N ILE A 15 -3.76 -3.23 6.74
CA ILE A 15 -3.61 -1.88 6.17
C ILE A 15 -2.15 -1.41 6.23
N LYS A 16 -1.43 -1.70 7.32
CA LYS A 16 0.01 -1.40 7.44
C LYS A 16 0.84 -2.18 6.43
N ALA A 17 0.57 -3.48 6.27
CA ALA A 17 1.23 -4.31 5.26
C ALA A 17 0.97 -3.80 3.84
N ARG A 18 -0.27 -3.41 3.54
CA ARG A 18 -0.63 -2.80 2.24
C ARG A 18 0.12 -1.50 2.00
N LYS A 19 0.24 -0.62 3.01
CA LYS A 19 1.01 0.62 2.93
C LYS A 19 2.49 0.34 2.60
N ALA A 20 3.14 -0.55 3.36
CA ALA A 20 4.56 -0.88 3.18
C ALA A 20 4.84 -1.48 1.79
N HIS A 21 3.93 -2.31 1.29
CA HIS A 21 4.03 -2.87 -0.06
C HIS A 21 3.94 -1.79 -1.15
N LEU A 22 2.99 -0.85 -1.02
CA LEU A 22 2.82 0.25 -1.97
C LEU A 22 4.02 1.21 -1.98
N GLU A 23 4.60 1.51 -0.83
CA GLU A 23 5.83 2.32 -0.72
C GLU A 23 7.01 1.64 -1.42
N THR A 24 7.14 0.32 -1.25
CA THR A 24 8.17 -0.47 -1.92
C THR A 24 7.99 -0.45 -3.44
N LEU A 25 6.76 -0.68 -3.93
CA LEU A 25 6.44 -0.60 -5.36
C LEU A 25 6.77 0.78 -5.95
N LEU A 26 6.43 1.85 -5.25
CA LEU A 26 6.73 3.21 -5.68
C LEU A 26 8.25 3.43 -5.79
N LYS A 27 9.03 2.95 -4.82
CA LYS A 27 10.49 3.02 -4.85
C LYS A 27 11.07 2.25 -6.04
N THR A 28 10.56 1.05 -6.32
CA THR A 28 11.00 0.23 -7.46
C THR A 28 10.70 0.92 -8.80
N ILE A 29 9.50 1.51 -8.96
CA ILE A 29 9.14 2.23 -10.18
C ILE A 29 10.03 3.46 -10.37
N ASN A 30 10.32 4.20 -9.29
CA ASN A 30 11.18 5.39 -9.36
C ASN A 30 12.67 5.05 -9.57
N ALA A 31 13.10 3.84 -9.21
CA ALA A 31 14.47 3.38 -9.41
C ALA A 31 14.76 2.94 -10.85
N ALA A 32 13.74 2.77 -11.69
CA ALA A 32 13.91 2.36 -13.08
C ALA A 32 14.64 3.47 -13.88
N PRO A 33 15.82 3.19 -14.47
CA PRO A 33 16.53 4.16 -15.27
C PRO A 33 15.81 4.39 -16.61
N GLY A 34 15.39 5.62 -16.89
CA GLY A 34 14.74 6.01 -18.13
C GLY A 34 13.71 7.13 -17.95
N ARG A 35 13.18 7.66 -19.06
CA ARG A 35 12.04 8.59 -19.02
C ARG A 35 10.83 7.85 -18.48
N THR A 36 10.17 8.40 -17.47
CA THR A 36 8.89 7.88 -16.98
C THR A 36 7.88 7.83 -18.12
N ILE A 37 7.47 6.63 -18.54
CA ILE A 37 6.46 6.47 -19.58
C ILE A 37 5.07 6.77 -19.01
N GLN A 38 4.11 7.10 -19.86
CA GLN A 38 2.76 7.52 -19.45
C GLN A 38 2.09 6.50 -18.51
N ILE A 39 2.28 5.21 -18.75
CA ILE A 39 1.79 4.13 -17.89
C ILE A 39 2.42 4.20 -16.49
N GLN A 40 3.74 4.41 -16.38
CA GLN A 40 4.41 4.55 -15.09
C GLN A 40 3.90 5.79 -14.35
N ALA A 41 3.68 6.91 -15.04
CA ALA A 41 3.13 8.12 -14.43
C ALA A 41 1.71 7.89 -13.87
N LEU A 42 0.84 7.20 -14.63
CA LEU A 42 -0.49 6.82 -14.18
C LEU A 42 -0.44 5.87 -12.97
N THR A 43 0.45 4.87 -13.01
CA THR A 43 0.67 3.94 -11.90
C THR A 43 1.16 4.65 -10.64
N ILE A 44 2.12 5.57 -10.75
CA ILE A 44 2.61 6.39 -9.62
C ILE A 44 1.46 7.21 -9.02
N LYS A 45 0.61 7.83 -9.86
CA LYS A 45 -0.53 8.62 -9.40
C LYS A 45 -1.55 7.75 -8.65
N ALA A 46 -1.86 6.56 -9.16
CA ALA A 46 -2.77 5.62 -8.50
C ALA A 46 -2.21 5.14 -7.14
N ILE A 47 -0.93 4.78 -7.07
CA ILE A 47 -0.27 4.36 -5.82
C ILE A 47 -0.31 5.49 -4.79
N LYS A 48 -0.01 6.73 -5.17
CA LYS A 48 -0.08 7.89 -4.27
C LYS A 48 -1.50 8.14 -3.75
N ALA A 49 -2.52 7.99 -4.61
CA ALA A 49 -3.92 8.13 -4.20
C ALA A 49 -4.34 7.05 -3.19
N GLU A 50 -3.92 5.80 -3.41
CA GLU A 50 -4.18 4.69 -2.47
C GLU A 50 -3.47 4.91 -1.12
N LEU A 51 -2.23 5.39 -1.12
CA LEU A 51 -1.51 5.73 0.11
C LEU A 51 -2.25 6.82 0.90
N ALA A 52 -2.71 7.89 0.23
CA ALA A 52 -3.50 8.94 0.88
C ALA A 52 -4.83 8.40 1.45
N HIS A 53 -5.48 7.48 0.72
CA HIS A 53 -6.68 6.81 1.21
C HIS A 53 -6.39 5.99 2.47
N ILE A 54 -5.35 5.15 2.46
CA ILE A 54 -4.92 4.36 3.62
C ILE A 54 -4.61 5.25 4.83
N GLU A 55 -3.90 6.36 4.63
CA GLU A 55 -3.62 7.30 5.72
C GLU A 55 -4.87 7.92 6.31
N SER A 56 -5.87 8.23 5.48
CA SER A 56 -7.17 8.70 5.97
C SER A 56 -7.90 7.64 6.81
N GLN A 57 -7.83 6.37 6.41
CA GLN A 57 -8.43 5.24 7.14
C GLN A 57 -7.76 5.04 8.50
N LEU A 58 -6.44 5.15 8.55
CA LEU A 58 -5.67 5.05 9.79
C LEU A 58 -5.95 6.23 10.73
N LYS A 59 -6.07 7.46 10.21
CA LYS A 59 -6.39 8.65 11.01
C LYS A 59 -7.80 8.62 11.59
N ARG A 60 -8.79 8.13 10.83
CA ARG A 60 -10.20 8.04 11.27
C ARG A 60 -10.44 7.01 12.38
N ARG A 61 -9.51 6.06 12.57
CA ARG A 61 -9.59 4.98 13.57
C ARG A 61 -8.64 5.17 14.75
N LYS A 62 -7.92 6.30 14.81
CA LYS A 62 -7.11 6.68 15.98
C LYS A 62 -7.97 7.23 17.10
#